data_AF-A0A9E7AH31-F1
#
_entry.id   AF-A0A9E7AH31-F1
#
_cell.length_a   1.000
_cell.length_b   1.000
_cell.length_c   1.000
_cell.angle_alpha   90.00
_cell.angle_beta   90.00
_cell.angle_gamma   90.00
#
_symmetry.space_group_name_H-M   'P 1'
#
loop_
_entity.id
_entity.type
_entity.pdbx_description
1 polymer ?
#
loop_
_entity_poly.entity_id
_entity_poly.type
_entity_poly.pdbx_seq_one_letter_code
_entity_poly.pdbx_strand_id
1 'polypeptide(L)' 'MQPKRIGASLSVAAQITANAMASIATAGCKSVMCDRPGDEGAEQRGFAEMEAAAQAAGYSGMTPPGTAW' A
#
# COMPACT_ATOMS: atom_id res chain seq x y z
N MET A 1 4.98 4.66 10.31
CA MET A 1 6.33 4.56 9.70
C MET A 1 6.35 5.43 8.45
N GLN A 2 7.51 5.98 8.05
CA GLN A 2 7.65 6.77 6.82
C GLN A 2 8.16 5.91 5.66
N PRO A 3 7.63 6.07 4.42
CA PRO A 3 8.16 5.39 3.24
C PRO A 3 9.61 5.81 2.93
N LYS A 4 10.44 4.85 2.55
CA LYS A 4 11.79 5.08 2.04
C LYS A 4 11.74 5.28 0.53
N ARG A 5 12.17 6.46 0.05
CA ARG A 5 12.32 6.71 -1.38
C ARG A 5 13.53 5.94 -1.93
N ILE A 6 13.30 5.17 -3.00
CA ILE A 6 14.36 4.40 -3.69
C ILE A 6 14.57 4.83 -5.15
N GLY A 7 13.69 5.71 -5.67
CA GLY A 7 13.85 6.31 -6.99
C GLY A 7 13.01 7.58 -7.15
N ALA A 8 13.05 8.16 -8.35
CA ALA A 8 12.27 9.36 -8.67
C ALA A 8 10.77 9.14 -8.49
N SER A 9 10.27 7.95 -8.86
CA SER A 9 8.85 7.58 -8.85
C SER A 9 8.51 6.44 -7.88
N LEU A 10 9.48 5.90 -7.14
CA LEU A 10 9.30 4.70 -6.31
C LEU A 10 9.74 4.93 -4.86
N SER A 11 8.84 4.59 -3.95
CA SER A 11 9.09 4.51 -2.52
C SER A 11 8.60 3.16 -2.00
N VAL A 12 9.30 2.61 -1.02
CA VAL A 12 8.97 1.34 -0.36
C VAL A 12 8.77 1.59 1.12
N ALA A 13 7.89 0.81 1.75
CA ALA A 13 7.66 0.87 3.19
C ALA A 13 7.53 -0.55 3.74
N ALA A 14 7.70 -0.72 5.05
CA ALA A 14 7.18 -1.91 5.72
C ALA A 14 5.64 -1.92 5.66
N GLN A 15 5.00 -2.92 6.27
CA GLN A 15 3.55 -2.99 6.39
C GLN A 15 2.96 -1.64 6.85
N ILE A 16 2.13 -1.05 6.00
CA ILE A 16 1.36 0.16 6.31
C ILE A 16 0.00 -0.20 6.91
N THR A 17 -0.61 0.74 7.61
CA THR A 17 -1.98 0.63 8.14
C THR A 17 -2.98 1.28 7.18
N ALA A 18 -4.25 0.88 7.26
CA ALA A 18 -5.34 1.48 6.48
C ALA A 18 -5.39 3.02 6.64
N ASN A 19 -5.20 3.53 7.86
CA ASN A 19 -5.21 4.96 8.15
C ASN A 19 -4.06 5.74 7.49
N ALA A 20 -2.97 5.07 7.09
CA ALA A 20 -1.84 5.73 6.44
C ALA A 20 -2.12 6.10 4.96
N MET A 21 -3.13 5.48 4.33
CA MET A 21 -3.40 5.62 2.88
C MET A 21 -3.59 7.09 2.45
N ALA A 22 -4.36 7.86 3.21
CA ALA A 22 -4.64 9.26 2.91
C ALA A 22 -3.39 10.15 3.00
N SER A 23 -2.54 9.93 4.00
CA SER A 23 -1.27 10.65 4.14
C SER A 23 -0.30 10.30 3.00
N ILE A 24 -0.27 9.05 2.56
CA ILE A 24 0.55 8.60 1.44
C ILE A 24 0.05 9.23 0.12
N ALA A 25 -1.27 9.34 -0.08
CA ALA A 25 -1.84 9.99 -1.25
C ALA A 25 -1.51 11.49 -1.28
N THR A 26 -1.60 12.15 -0.11
CA THR A 26 -1.24 13.57 0.07
C THR A 26 0.25 13.82 -0.20
N ALA A 27 1.11 12.86 0.11
CA ALA A 27 2.54 12.90 -0.23
C ALA A 27 2.84 12.77 -1.73
N GLY A 28 1.81 12.57 -2.57
CA GLY A 28 1.91 12.55 -4.02
C GLY A 28 1.97 11.16 -4.65
N CYS A 29 1.87 10.09 -3.87
CA CYS A 29 1.77 8.73 -4.41
C CYS A 29 0.48 8.59 -5.23
N LYS A 30 0.60 8.03 -6.43
CA LYS A 30 -0.53 7.85 -7.37
C LYS A 30 -1.04 6.42 -7.43
N SER A 31 -0.24 5.46 -7.00
CA SER A 31 -0.55 4.04 -6.96
C SER A 31 0.05 3.42 -5.70
N VAL A 32 -0.57 2.33 -5.24
CA VAL A 32 -0.10 1.52 -4.12
C VAL A 32 -0.06 0.06 -4.55
N MET A 33 1.03 -0.62 -4.22
CA MET A 33 1.22 -2.04 -4.48
C MET A 33 1.40 -2.78 -3.16
N CYS A 34 0.74 -3.92 -3.03
CA CYS A 34 1.01 -4.90 -1.99
C CYS A 34 1.99 -5.94 -2.55
N ASP A 35 3.17 -6.05 -1.96
CA ASP A 35 4.12 -7.13 -2.31
C ASP A 35 4.16 -8.23 -1.23
N ARG A 36 3.31 -8.12 -0.19
CA ARG A 36 3.26 -9.07 0.93
C ARG A 36 2.35 -10.27 0.60
N PRO A 37 2.87 -11.50 0.46
CA PRO A 37 2.06 -12.71 0.32
C PRO A 37 1.12 -12.90 1.52
N GLY A 38 -0.01 -13.58 1.31
CA GLY A 38 -0.89 -13.96 2.42
C GLY A 38 -0.25 -14.93 3.40
N ASP A 39 -0.72 -14.91 4.65
CA ASP A 39 -0.39 -15.85 5.73
C ASP A 39 1.02 -15.74 6.33
N GLU A 40 1.55 -14.52 6.45
CA GLU A 40 2.88 -14.29 7.04
C GLU A 40 2.86 -13.90 8.54
N GLY A 41 1.70 -13.61 9.13
CA GLY A 41 1.61 -13.23 10.55
C GLY A 41 0.25 -12.70 11.00
N ALA A 42 0.01 -12.71 12.31
CA ALA A 42 -1.27 -12.29 12.90
C ALA A 42 -1.56 -10.79 12.75
N GLU A 43 -0.53 -9.97 12.56
CA GLU A 43 -0.68 -8.54 12.24
C GLU A 43 -1.01 -8.27 10.76
N GLN A 44 -1.04 -9.31 9.92
CA GLN A 44 -1.40 -9.15 8.51
C GLN A 44 -2.87 -8.79 8.34
N ARG A 45 -3.10 -7.56 7.87
CA ARG A 45 -4.42 -7.14 7.41
C ARG A 45 -4.75 -7.81 6.09
N GLY A 46 -6.01 -8.19 5.93
CA GLY A 46 -6.49 -8.78 4.69
C GLY A 46 -6.33 -7.81 3.53
N PHE A 47 -5.99 -8.31 2.34
CA PHE A 47 -5.81 -7.48 1.16
C PHE A 47 -7.06 -6.64 0.85
N ALA A 48 -8.25 -7.24 0.93
CA ALA A 48 -9.52 -6.55 0.67
C ALA A 48 -9.76 -5.36 1.63
N GLU A 49 -9.32 -5.47 2.90
CA GLU A 49 -9.40 -4.35 3.86
C GLU A 49 -8.49 -3.19 3.42
N MET A 50 -7.28 -3.52 2.98
CA MET A 50 -6.30 -2.52 2.52
C MET A 50 -6.71 -1.89 1.20
N GLU A 51 -7.28 -2.66 0.27
CA GLU A 51 -7.81 -2.18 -1.00
C GLU A 51 -8.96 -1.19 -0.79
N ALA A 52 -9.92 -1.53 0.08
CA ALA A 52 -11.01 -0.63 0.42
C ALA A 52 -10.51 0.70 1.04
N ALA A 53 -9.49 0.63 1.90
CA ALA A 53 -8.87 1.82 2.47
C ALA A 53 -8.14 2.67 1.41
N ALA A 54 -7.50 2.02 0.42
CA ALA A 54 -6.87 2.72 -0.69
C ALA A 54 -7.93 3.44 -1.57
N GLN A 55 -9.03 2.77 -1.90
CA GLN A 55 -10.13 3.39 -2.64
C GLN A 55 -10.73 4.58 -1.89
N ALA A 56 -10.94 4.45 -0.58
CA ALA A 56 -11.40 5.55 0.27
C ALA A 56 -10.42 6.74 0.33
N ALA A 57 -9.12 6.49 0.14
CA ALA A 57 -8.09 7.52 0.05
C ALA A 57 -7.94 8.13 -1.36
N GLY A 58 -8.73 7.70 -2.34
CA GLY A 58 -8.74 8.24 -3.70
C GLY A 58 -7.83 7.52 -4.69
N TYR A 59 -7.28 6.35 -4.34
CA TYR A 59 -6.61 5.49 -5.32
C TYR A 59 -7.64 4.75 -6.18
N SER A 60 -7.36 4.58 -7.47
CA SER A 60 -8.23 3.76 -8.35
C SER A 60 -8.22 2.27 -8.02
N GLY A 61 -7.25 1.82 -7.21
CA GLY A 61 -7.09 0.43 -6.77
C GLY A 61 -5.73 0.21 -6.10
N MET A 62 -5.54 -0.99 -5.55
CA MET A 62 -4.28 -1.47 -4.99
C MET A 62 -3.89 -2.76 -5.70
N THR A 63 -2.63 -2.95 -6.05
CA THR A 63 -2.18 -4.18 -6.72
C THR A 63 -1.96 -5.30 -5.70
N PRO A 64 -2.49 -6.53 -5.92
CA PRO A 64 -2.27 -7.67 -5.03
C PRO A 64 -0.86 -8.26 -5.16
N PRO A 65 -0.40 -9.02 -4.14
CA PRO A 65 0.90 -9.67 -4.15
C PRO A 65 1.04 -10.63 -5.34
N GLY A 66 2.26 -10.68 -5.92
CA GLY A 66 2.59 -11.61 -7.00
C GLY A 66 2.11 -11.20 -8.40
N THR A 67 1.60 -9.98 -8.58
CA THR A 67 1.21 -9.46 -9.92
C THR A 67 2.42 -8.81 -10.60
N ALA A 68 2.64 -9.09 -11.89
CA ALA A 68 3.65 -8.41 -12.70
C ALA A 68 3.25 -6.94 -12.99
N TRP A 69 4.26 -6.07 -13.15
CA TRP A 69 4.13 -4.60 -13.31
C TRP A 69 3.99 -4.16 -14.76
#